data_AF-A0A7J2X059-F1
#
_entry.id   AF-A0A7J2X059-F1
#
_cell.length_a   1.000
_cell.length_b   1.000
_cell.length_c   1.000
_cell.angle_alpha   90.00
_cell.angle_beta   90.00
_cell.angle_gamma   90.00
#
_symmetry.space_group_name_H-M   'P 1'
#
loop_
_entity.id
_entity.type
_entity.pdbx_description
1 polymer ?
#
loop_
_entity_poly.entity_id
_entity_poly.type
_entity_poly.pdbx_seq_one_letter_code
_entity_poly.pdbx_strand_id
1 'polypeptide(L)'
;MLDDVYYNKIRGVISTIQLSELYTPFRRAGDFKSLERIKAELFKLNLKVRNVDEEVADLSSIYRSSVKTPDDKWLPLADSIILATAVAEEVDVLYTIDIDFYNVKDLKIMAPGMGLVEWVRKYGTQRQKQVLGLL
;
A
#
# COMPACT_ATOMS: atom_id res chain seq x y z
N MET A 1 9.46 -12.60 -0.50
CA MET A 1 9.20 -11.15 -0.71
C MET A 1 10.07 -10.29 0.19
N LEU A 2 9.79 -10.14 1.50
CA LEU A 2 10.62 -9.29 2.36
C LEU A 2 12.07 -9.78 2.46
N ASP A 3 12.28 -11.10 2.47
CA ASP A 3 13.63 -11.67 2.36
C ASP A 3 14.30 -11.28 1.04
N ASP A 4 13.56 -11.27 -0.07
CA ASP A 4 14.10 -10.89 -1.37
C ASP A 4 14.43 -9.39 -1.43
N VAL A 5 13.68 -8.55 -0.73
CA VAL A 5 14.02 -7.13 -0.51
C VAL A 5 15.29 -7.02 0.34
N TYR A 6 15.34 -7.73 1.48
CA TYR A 6 16.46 -7.74 2.40
C TYR A 6 17.77 -8.21 1.74
N TYR A 7 17.70 -9.24 0.90
CA TYR A 7 18.83 -9.75 0.12
C TYR A 7 19.06 -8.98 -1.19
N ASN A 8 18.40 -7.82 -1.40
CA ASN A 8 18.49 -6.98 -2.60
C ASN A 8 18.25 -7.70 -3.93
N LYS A 9 17.47 -8.80 -3.92
CA LYS A 9 17.02 -9.48 -5.14
C LYS A 9 15.92 -8.70 -5.85
N ILE A 10 15.14 -7.94 -5.09
CA ILE A 10 14.14 -7.00 -5.58
C ILE A 10 14.30 -5.67 -4.86
N ARG A 11 14.06 -4.57 -5.56
CA ARG A 11 14.10 -3.23 -4.95
C ARG A 11 12.77 -2.94 -4.28
N GLY A 12 12.81 -2.63 -2.98
CA GLY A 12 11.64 -2.15 -2.25
C GLY A 12 11.56 -0.62 -2.27
N VAL A 13 10.37 -0.08 -2.45
CA VAL A 13 10.07 1.36 -2.33
C VAL A 13 9.03 1.54 -1.22
N ILE A 14 9.17 2.58 -0.41
CA ILE A 14 8.18 2.99 0.59
C ILE A 14 7.96 4.50 0.54
N SER A 15 6.70 4.92 0.52
CA SER A 15 6.34 6.33 0.58
C SER A 15 6.53 6.87 2.00
N THR A 16 6.91 8.14 2.15
CA THR A 16 6.94 8.77 3.48
C THR A 16 5.58 8.83 4.16
N ILE A 17 4.47 8.79 3.39
CA ILE A 17 3.13 8.70 4.00
C ILE A 17 2.93 7.37 4.72
N GLN A 18 3.43 6.26 4.16
CA GLN A 18 3.36 4.94 4.78
C GLN A 18 4.22 4.88 6.05
N LEU A 19 5.36 5.58 6.07
CA LEU A 19 6.15 5.71 7.31
C LEU A 19 5.36 6.44 8.39
N SER A 20 4.64 7.52 8.03
CA SER A 20 3.79 8.25 8.96
C SER A 20 2.69 7.36 9.54
N GLU A 21 2.01 6.58 8.69
CA GLU A 21 0.99 5.61 9.11
C GLU A 21 1.57 4.51 10.00
N LEU A 22 2.73 3.96 9.64
CA LEU A 22 3.40 2.92 10.42
C LEU A 22 3.85 3.42 11.80
N TYR A 23 4.30 4.67 11.90
CA TYR A 23 4.78 5.23 13.17
C TYR A 23 3.64 5.70 14.09
N THR A 24 2.48 6.05 13.52
CA THR A 24 1.36 6.66 14.24
C THR A 24 0.86 5.81 15.41
N PRO A 25 0.65 4.48 15.29
CA PRO A 25 0.22 3.66 16.42
C PRO A 25 1.17 3.73 17.62
N PHE A 26 2.49 3.68 17.37
CA PHE A 26 3.49 3.77 18.44
C PHE A 26 3.48 5.13 19.11
N ARG A 27 3.37 6.22 18.33
CA ARG A 27 3.24 7.58 18.86
C ARG A 27 2.00 7.73 19.73
N ARG A 28 0.85 7.21 19.29
CA ARG A 28 -0.41 7.23 20.04
C ARG A 28 -0.33 6.43 21.35
N ALA A 29 0.35 5.29 21.33
CA ALA A 29 0.55 4.45 22.50
C ALA A 29 1.65 4.97 23.45
N GLY A 30 2.43 5.99 23.06
CA GLY A 30 3.62 6.42 23.79
C GLY A 30 4.77 5.40 23.78
N ASP A 31 4.72 4.38 22.92
CA ASP A 31 5.71 3.31 22.85
C ASP A 31 6.88 3.68 21.93
N PHE A 32 7.73 4.60 22.40
CA PHE A 32 8.90 5.04 21.65
C PHE A 32 9.97 3.96 21.51
N LYS A 33 10.03 2.99 22.44
CA LYS A 33 11.01 1.90 22.36
C LYS A 33 10.70 0.98 21.18
N SER A 34 9.44 0.60 20.98
CA SER A 34 9.05 -0.19 19.83
C SER A 34 9.10 0.61 18.52
N LEU A 35 8.85 1.93 18.57
CA LEU A 35 9.05 2.81 17.42
C LEU A 35 10.51 2.79 16.92
N GLU A 36 11.49 2.90 17.81
CA GLU A 36 12.90 2.85 17.39
C GLU A 36 13.29 1.47 16.87
N ARG A 37 12.70 0.39 17.41
CA ARG A 37 12.89 -0.96 16.87
C ARG A 37 12.38 -1.08 15.44
N ILE A 38 11.15 -0.64 15.15
CA ILE A 38 10.60 -0.77 13.78
C ILE A 38 11.38 0.09 12.77
N LYS A 39 11.85 1.29 13.16
CA LYS A 39 12.73 2.10 12.32
C LYS A 39 14.04 1.39 11.98
N ALA A 40 14.65 0.72 12.97
CA ALA A 40 15.86 -0.05 12.75
C ALA A 40 15.63 -1.25 11.81
N GLU A 41 14.50 -1.96 11.94
CA GLU A 41 14.15 -3.04 11.01
C GLU A 41 13.87 -2.52 9.60
N LEU A 42 13.18 -1.39 9.43
CA LEU A 42 12.98 -0.76 8.12
C LEU A 42 14.30 -0.36 7.46
N PHE A 43 15.25 0.16 8.24
CA PHE A 43 16.59 0.50 7.75
C PHE A 43 17.32 -0.73 7.20
N LYS A 44 17.21 -1.88 7.88
CA LYS A 44 17.82 -3.14 7.41
C LYS A 44 17.23 -3.65 6.09
N LEU A 45 15.98 -3.32 5.79
CA LEU A 45 15.33 -3.68 4.52
C LEU A 45 15.85 -2.87 3.33
N ASN A 46 16.70 -1.85 3.54
CA ASN A 46 17.31 -1.05 2.48
C ASN A 46 16.29 -0.51 1.46
N LEU A 47 15.11 -0.11 1.94
CA LEU A 47 14.04 0.42 1.11
C LEU A 47 14.43 1.79 0.54
N LYS A 48 14.10 2.06 -0.72
CA LYS A 48 14.07 3.43 -1.22
C LYS A 48 12.91 4.15 -0.56
N VAL A 49 13.22 5.16 0.25
CA VAL A 49 12.21 6.07 0.79
C VAL A 49 11.90 7.14 -0.25
N ARG A 50 10.66 7.23 -0.72
CA ARG A 50 10.19 8.27 -1.64
C ARG A 50 9.39 9.32 -0.89
N ASN A 51 9.90 10.55 -0.88
CA ASN A 51 9.21 11.70 -0.31
C ASN A 51 8.00 12.07 -1.18
N VAL A 52 6.94 12.57 -0.55
CA VAL A 52 5.83 13.20 -1.27
C VAL A 52 6.25 14.62 -1.67
N ASP A 53 6.39 14.85 -2.97
CA ASP A 53 6.66 16.15 -3.57
C ASP A 53 5.51 16.55 -4.52
N GLU A 54 5.73 17.59 -5.32
CA GLU A 54 4.70 18.14 -6.22
C GLU A 54 4.24 17.13 -7.28
N GLU A 55 5.15 16.33 -7.85
CA GLU A 55 4.82 15.27 -8.80
C GLU A 55 3.88 14.24 -8.16
N VAL A 56 4.24 13.73 -6.98
CA VAL A 56 3.41 12.75 -6.27
C VAL A 56 2.07 13.38 -5.86
N ALA A 57 2.06 14.65 -5.45
CA ALA A 57 0.84 15.35 -5.08
C ALA A 57 -0.12 15.50 -6.28
N ASP A 58 0.39 15.90 -7.45
CA ASP A 58 -0.40 16.04 -8.67
C ASP A 58 -0.97 14.69 -9.12
N LEU A 59 -0.12 13.66 -9.25
CA LEU A 59 -0.54 12.30 -9.59
C LEU A 59 -1.58 11.74 -8.60
N SER A 60 -1.43 12.03 -7.30
CA SER A 60 -2.39 11.58 -6.28
C SER A 60 -3.78 12.19 -6.49
N SER A 61 -3.86 13.42 -7.01
CA SER A 61 -5.13 14.08 -7.31
C SER A 61 -5.86 13.41 -8.47
N ILE A 62 -5.10 12.95 -9.48
CA ILE A 62 -5.62 12.21 -10.63
C ILE A 62 -6.22 10.89 -10.15
N TYR A 63 -5.48 10.12 -9.35
CA TYR A 63 -5.98 8.84 -8.83
C TYR A 63 -7.17 9.01 -7.89
N ARG A 64 -7.15 10.01 -7.02
CA ARG A 64 -8.24 10.31 -6.09
C ARG A 64 -9.55 10.66 -6.81
N SER A 65 -9.47 11.28 -7.99
CA SER A 65 -10.63 11.72 -8.78
C SER A 65 -11.11 10.71 -9.82
N SER A 66 -10.36 9.64 -10.06
CA SER A 66 -10.65 8.65 -11.12
C SER A 66 -10.82 7.22 -10.61
N VAL A 67 -10.18 6.86 -9.50
CA VAL A 67 -10.25 5.51 -8.93
C VAL A 67 -11.35 5.43 -7.87
N LYS A 68 -12.25 4.47 -8.08
CA LYS A 68 -13.30 4.10 -7.13
C LYS A 68 -12.92 2.83 -6.40
N THR A 69 -13.13 2.77 -5.09
CA THR A 69 -13.04 1.54 -4.31
C THR A 69 -14.16 0.57 -4.71
N PRO A 70 -14.11 -0.72 -4.31
CA PRO A 70 -15.18 -1.67 -4.59
C PRO A 70 -16.56 -1.27 -4.04
N ASP A 71 -16.59 -0.38 -3.04
CA ASP A 71 -17.80 0.19 -2.45
C ASP A 71 -18.24 1.52 -3.11
N ASP A 72 -17.71 1.85 -4.29
CA ASP A 72 -18.02 3.05 -5.08
C ASP A 72 -17.66 4.39 -4.40
N LYS A 73 -16.76 4.34 -3.40
CA LYS A 73 -16.18 5.52 -2.77
C LYS A 73 -14.93 5.96 -3.52
N TRP A 74 -14.58 7.24 -3.41
CA TRP A 74 -13.30 7.73 -3.91
C TRP A 74 -12.16 7.22 -3.04
N LEU A 75 -11.02 6.91 -3.67
CA LEU A 75 -9.84 6.44 -2.96
C LEU A 75 -9.39 7.45 -1.88
N PRO A 76 -9.08 7.02 -0.64
CA PRO A 76 -8.60 7.91 0.41
C PRO A 76 -7.31 8.65 0.02
N LEU A 77 -7.01 9.76 0.71
CA LEU A 77 -5.86 10.62 0.35
C LEU A 77 -4.54 9.87 0.52
N ALA A 78 -4.36 9.17 1.65
CA ALA A 78 -3.15 8.39 1.89
C ALA A 78 -2.96 7.31 0.81
N ASP A 79 -4.00 6.55 0.49
CA ASP A 79 -3.97 5.52 -0.55
C ASP A 79 -3.69 6.08 -1.94
N SER A 80 -4.25 7.25 -2.25
CA SER A 80 -3.99 7.96 -3.51
C SER A 80 -2.52 8.39 -3.61
N ILE A 81 -1.93 8.86 -2.50
CA ILE A 81 -0.51 9.21 -2.43
C ILE A 81 0.37 7.96 -2.54
N ILE A 82 -0.03 6.83 -1.95
CA ILE A 82 0.68 5.55 -2.05
C ILE A 82 0.69 5.07 -3.50
N LEU A 83 -0.47 5.10 -4.17
CA LEU A 83 -0.57 4.73 -5.57
C LEU A 83 0.25 5.66 -6.47
N ALA A 84 0.14 6.97 -6.27
CA ALA A 84 0.93 7.95 -7.00
C ALA A 84 2.43 7.77 -6.80
N THR A 85 2.86 7.45 -5.56
CA THR A 85 4.27 7.14 -5.26
C THR A 85 4.73 5.92 -6.04
N ALA A 86 3.93 4.87 -6.07
CA ALA A 86 4.25 3.62 -6.79
C ALA A 86 4.40 3.86 -8.30
N VAL A 87 3.52 4.68 -8.87
CA VAL A 87 3.54 5.02 -10.30
C VAL A 87 4.71 5.93 -10.65
N ALA A 88 4.97 6.98 -9.86
CA ALA A 88 6.12 7.88 -10.05
C ALA A 88 7.48 7.15 -9.91
N GLU A 89 7.49 6.06 -9.16
CA GLU A 89 8.67 5.21 -8.96
C GLU A 89 8.75 4.03 -9.95
N GLU A 90 7.81 3.98 -10.91
CA GLU A 90 7.72 2.94 -11.95
C GLU A 90 7.79 1.52 -11.36
N VAL A 91 7.16 1.30 -10.20
CA VAL A 91 7.23 -0.02 -9.56
C VAL A 91 6.45 -1.04 -10.37
N ASP A 92 6.95 -2.28 -10.43
CA ASP A 92 6.26 -3.35 -11.17
C ASP A 92 4.97 -3.82 -10.47
N VAL A 93 4.97 -3.79 -9.13
CA VAL A 93 3.90 -4.33 -8.29
C VAL A 93 3.73 -3.48 -7.03
N LEU A 94 2.50 -3.06 -6.75
CA LEU A 94 2.12 -2.54 -5.43
C LEU A 94 1.54 -3.68 -4.58
N TYR A 95 2.24 -4.01 -3.49
CA TYR A 95 1.79 -5.01 -2.54
C TYR A 95 0.91 -4.39 -1.45
N THR A 96 -0.32 -4.90 -1.31
CA THR A 96 -1.27 -4.46 -0.28
C THR A 96 -2.28 -5.54 0.04
N ILE A 97 -2.79 -5.55 1.27
CA ILE A 97 -3.96 -6.36 1.65
C ILE A 97 -5.26 -5.56 1.56
N ASP A 98 -5.17 -4.26 1.28
CA ASP A 98 -6.32 -3.37 1.21
C ASP A 98 -7.06 -3.53 -0.12
N ILE A 99 -8.32 -3.95 -0.04
CA ILE A 99 -9.16 -4.21 -1.21
C ILE A 99 -9.56 -2.92 -1.94
N ASP A 100 -9.37 -1.75 -1.34
CA ASP A 100 -9.70 -0.47 -1.98
C ASP A 100 -8.88 -0.24 -3.26
N PHE A 101 -7.71 -0.88 -3.38
CA PHE A 101 -6.87 -0.85 -4.58
C PHE A 101 -7.33 -1.83 -5.68
N TYR A 102 -8.34 -2.66 -5.45
CA TYR A 102 -8.76 -3.72 -6.39
C TYR A 102 -9.10 -3.20 -7.79
N ASN A 103 -9.68 -2.00 -7.88
CA ASN A 103 -10.10 -1.40 -9.16
C ASN A 103 -8.99 -0.62 -9.88
N VAL A 104 -7.78 -0.56 -9.33
CA VAL A 104 -6.63 0.08 -9.98
C VAL A 104 -6.21 -0.75 -11.20
N LYS A 105 -6.03 -0.09 -12.34
CA LYS A 105 -5.71 -0.74 -13.62
C LYS A 105 -4.31 -0.43 -14.14
N ASP A 106 -3.76 0.73 -13.76
CA ASP A 106 -2.50 1.24 -14.30
C ASP A 106 -1.27 0.59 -13.66
N LEU A 107 -1.48 -0.18 -12.59
CA LEU A 107 -0.44 -0.83 -11.82
C LEU A 107 -0.89 -2.21 -11.38
N LYS A 108 0.02 -3.18 -11.39
CA LYS A 108 -0.27 -4.51 -10.87
C LYS A 108 -0.38 -4.46 -9.35
N ILE A 109 -1.55 -4.84 -8.82
CA ILE A 109 -1.80 -4.91 -7.38
C ILE A 109 -1.78 -6.38 -6.93
N MET A 110 -1.08 -6.68 -5.83
CA MET A 110 -1.00 -8.04 -5.27
C MET A 110 -1.12 -8.05 -3.75
N ALA A 111 -1.87 -9.02 -3.23
CA ALA A 111 -1.81 -9.37 -1.81
C ALA A 111 -0.63 -10.33 -1.55
N PRO A 112 0.28 -10.01 -0.60
CA PRO A 112 1.40 -10.89 -0.30
C PRO A 112 0.96 -12.30 0.10
N GLY A 113 1.40 -13.31 -0.66
CA GLY A 113 1.14 -14.72 -0.36
C GLY A 113 -0.30 -15.19 -0.55
N MET A 114 -1.18 -14.38 -1.17
CA MET A 114 -2.60 -14.70 -1.34
C MET A 114 -3.03 -14.59 -2.81
N GLY A 115 -3.82 -15.57 -3.27
CA GLY A 115 -4.52 -15.47 -4.55
C GLY A 115 -5.74 -14.55 -4.45
N LEU A 116 -6.27 -14.09 -5.60
CA LEU A 116 -7.40 -13.14 -5.62
C LEU A 116 -8.63 -13.65 -4.84
N VAL A 117 -8.98 -14.92 -4.99
CA VAL A 117 -10.14 -15.52 -4.30
C VAL A 117 -9.95 -15.50 -2.79
N GLU A 118 -8.75 -15.82 -2.30
CA GLU A 118 -8.41 -15.79 -0.87
C GLU A 118 -8.40 -14.35 -0.35
N TRP A 119 -7.85 -13.42 -1.13
CA TRP A 119 -7.81 -12.01 -0.79
C TRP A 119 -9.24 -11.46 -0.62
N VAL A 120 -10.14 -11.69 -1.59
CA VAL A 120 -11.55 -11.26 -1.51
C VAL A 120 -12.30 -11.98 -0.38
N ARG A 121 -12.03 -13.26 -0.15
CA ARG A 121 -12.63 -14.00 0.98
C ARG A 121 -12.31 -13.33 2.31
N LYS A 122 -11.06 -12.92 2.51
CA LYS A 122 -10.58 -12.39 3.79
C LYS A 122 -10.86 -10.90 3.97
N TYR A 123 -10.69 -10.09 2.93
CA TYR A 123 -10.73 -8.62 3.02
C TYR A 123 -11.74 -7.95 2.09
N GLY A 124 -12.37 -8.70 1.19
CA GLY A 124 -13.31 -8.15 0.22
C GLY A 124 -14.65 -7.72 0.81
N THR A 125 -15.37 -6.90 0.03
CA THR A 125 -16.70 -6.41 0.40
C THR A 125 -17.75 -7.52 0.29
N GLN A 126 -18.91 -7.34 0.95
CA GLN A 126 -20.02 -8.29 0.86
C GLN A 126 -20.44 -8.53 -0.60
N ARG A 127 -20.50 -7.46 -1.40
CA ARG A 127 -20.81 -7.52 -2.83
C ARG A 127 -19.80 -8.38 -3.59
N GLN A 128 -18.50 -8.17 -3.37
CA GLN A 128 -17.46 -8.97 -4.04
C GLN A 128 -17.53 -10.44 -3.64
N LYS A 129 -17.79 -10.74 -2.36
CA LYS A 129 -17.95 -12.11 -1.88
C LYS A 129 -19.15 -12.82 -2.50
N GLN A 130 -20.29 -12.12 -2.65
CA GLN A 130 -21.46 -12.65 -3.35
C GLN A 130 -21.17 -12.94 -4.83
N VAL A 131 -20.51 -12.02 -5.54
CA VAL A 131 -20.14 -12.20 -6.95
C VAL A 131 -19.24 -13.42 -7.15
N LEU A 132 -18.37 -13.72 -6.18
CA LEU A 132 -17.48 -14.88 -6.22
C LEU A 132 -18.07 -16.15 -5.61
N GLY A 133 -19.33 -16.16 -5.18
CA GLY A 133 -19.96 -17.33 -4.52
C GLY A 133 -19.26 -17.75 -3.22
N LEU A 134 -18.71 -16.78 -2.49
CA LEU A 134 -18.00 -17.00 -1.22
C LEU A 134 -18.90 -16.82 0.01
N LEU A 135 -20.18 -16.52 -0.21
CA LEU A 135 -21.25 -16.35 0.77
C LEU A 135 -22.47 -17.16 0.36
#